data_AF-A0A4U8Z2R7-F1
#
_entry.id   AF-A0A4U8Z2R7-F1
#
_cell.length_a   1.000
_cell.length_b   1.000
_cell.length_c   1.000
_cell.angle_alpha   90.00
_cell.angle_beta   90.00
_cell.angle_gamma   90.00
#
_symmetry.space_group_name_H-M   'P 1'
#
loop_
_entity.id
_entity.type
_entity.pdbx_description
1 polymer ?
#
loop_
_entity_poly.entity_id
_entity_poly.type
_entity_poly.pdbx_seq_one_letter_code
_entity_poly.pdbx_strand_id
1 'polypeptide(L)'
;MGSPSLKERQMLQHLRPALVMLALFTVLTGVIYPFALTGFAAIALPGAANGSLIKKGRRHHRLEPHRADFHQGRLFPQPPVGDQRSRPE
;
A
#
# COMPACT_ATOMS: atom_id res chain seq x y z
N MET A 1 31.86 -49.97 -20.25
CA MET A 1 31.73 -48.50 -20.33
C MET A 1 30.28 -48.20 -20.69
N GLY A 2 29.43 -47.88 -19.71
CA GLY A 2 27.99 -47.68 -19.93
C GLY A 2 27.73 -46.36 -20.65
N SER A 3 27.14 -46.42 -21.83
CA SER A 3 26.69 -45.23 -22.55
C SER A 3 25.56 -44.55 -21.78
N PRO A 4 25.61 -43.22 -21.56
CA PRO A 4 24.60 -42.50 -20.79
C PRO A 4 23.22 -42.64 -21.46
N SER A 5 22.20 -42.86 -20.63
CA SER A 5 20.84 -43.20 -21.06
C SER A 5 20.19 -42.03 -21.80
N LEU A 6 19.43 -42.31 -22.86
CA LEU A 6 18.75 -41.29 -23.67
C LEU A 6 17.89 -40.33 -22.81
N LYS A 7 17.37 -40.81 -21.67
CA LYS A 7 16.63 -40.01 -20.69
C LYS A 7 17.47 -38.93 -20.01
N GLU A 8 18.76 -39.16 -19.71
CA GLU A 8 19.62 -38.15 -19.07
C GLU A 8 19.86 -36.96 -20.00
N ARG A 9 20.04 -37.21 -21.30
CA ARG A 9 20.16 -36.14 -22.30
C ARG A 9 18.86 -35.34 -22.42
N GLN A 10 17.71 -36.02 -22.34
CA GLN A 10 16.39 -35.40 -22.39
C GLN A 10 16.13 -34.52 -21.15
N MET A 11 16.46 -34.97 -19.93
CA MET A 11 16.27 -34.15 -18.73
C MET A 11 17.09 -32.85 -18.78
N LEU A 12 18.34 -32.91 -19.23
CA LEU A 12 19.20 -31.72 -19.38
C LEU A 12 18.67 -30.74 -20.44
N GLN A 13 17.99 -31.24 -21.48
CA GLN A 13 17.36 -30.40 -22.50
C GLN A 13 16.14 -29.62 -21.98
N HIS A 14 15.48 -30.08 -20.91
CA HIS A 14 14.33 -29.39 -20.30
C HIS A 14 14.75 -28.30 -19.31
N LEU A 15 16.01 -28.28 -18.90
CA LEU A 15 16.54 -27.31 -17.95
C LEU A 15 16.58 -25.88 -18.52
N ARG A 16 16.96 -25.74 -19.79
CA ARG A 16 16.94 -24.45 -20.51
C ARG A 16 15.55 -23.82 -20.60
N PRO A 17 14.51 -24.50 -21.12
CA PRO A 17 13.17 -23.92 -21.23
C PRO A 17 12.53 -23.65 -19.85
N ALA A 18 12.82 -24.46 -18.83
CA ALA A 18 12.35 -24.21 -17.47
C ALA A 18 12.89 -22.89 -16.91
N LEU A 19 14.18 -22.61 -17.10
CA LEU A 19 14.81 -21.38 -16.63
C LEU A 19 14.32 -20.14 -17.40
N VAL A 20 14.07 -20.28 -18.71
CA VAL A 20 13.46 -19.22 -19.52
C VAL A 20 12.04 -18.92 -19.07
N MET A 21 11.22 -19.94 -18.82
CA MET A 21 9.86 -19.74 -18.30
C MET A 21 9.88 -19.09 -16.92
N LEU A 22 10.76 -19.54 -16.02
CA LEU A 22 10.92 -18.91 -14.71
C LEU A 22 11.27 -17.43 -14.86
N ALA A 23 12.32 -17.11 -15.62
CA ALA A 23 12.75 -15.73 -15.85
C ALA A 23 11.65 -14.88 -16.50
N LEU A 24 10.93 -15.44 -17.49
CA LEU A 24 9.81 -14.79 -18.14
C LEU A 24 8.71 -14.44 -17.13
N PHE A 25 8.28 -15.41 -16.31
CA PHE A 25 7.26 -15.17 -15.29
C PHE A 25 7.73 -14.17 -14.24
N THR A 26 8.98 -14.23 -13.81
CA THR A 26 9.57 -13.26 -12.87
C THR A 26 9.56 -11.84 -13.44
N VAL A 27 9.92 -11.66 -14.71
CA VAL A 27 9.87 -10.34 -15.36
C VAL A 27 8.42 -9.87 -15.52
N LEU A 28 7.53 -10.78 -15.91
CA LEU A 28 6.11 -10.46 -16.14
C LEU A 28 5.41 -10.03 -14.84
N THR A 29 5.63 -10.73 -13.74
CA THR A 29 4.99 -10.42 -12.46
C THR A 29 5.75 -9.38 -11.64
N GLY A 30 7.08 -9.34 -11.74
CA GLY A 30 7.92 -8.45 -10.95
C GLY A 30 8.16 -7.08 -11.58
N VAL A 31 8.08 -6.96 -12.90
CA VAL A 31 8.32 -5.70 -13.62
C VAL A 31 7.05 -5.26 -14.33
N ILE A 32 6.52 -6.09 -15.23
CA ILE A 32 5.42 -5.68 -16.10
C ILE A 32 4.14 -5.43 -15.29
N TYR A 33 3.79 -6.34 -14.38
CA TYR A 33 2.57 -6.20 -13.55
C TYR A 33 2.57 -4.95 -12.66
N PRO A 34 3.61 -4.66 -11.84
CA PRO A 34 3.60 -3.44 -11.03
C PRO A 34 3.68 -2.17 -11.89
N PHE A 35 4.42 -2.17 -13.01
CA PHE A 35 4.43 -1.02 -13.92
C PHE A 35 3.06 -0.77 -14.54
N ALA A 36 2.38 -1.82 -14.98
CA ALA A 36 1.02 -1.73 -15.46
C ALA A 36 0.13 -1.19 -14.33
N LEU A 37 0.17 -1.79 -13.14
CA LEU A 37 -0.69 -1.38 -12.02
C LEU A 37 -0.47 0.08 -11.60
N THR A 38 0.78 0.52 -11.44
CA THR A 38 1.11 1.90 -11.06
C THR A 38 0.81 2.88 -12.19
N GLY A 39 1.16 2.55 -13.44
CA GLY A 39 0.86 3.37 -14.60
C GLY A 39 -0.64 3.54 -14.82
N PHE A 40 -1.40 2.44 -14.74
CA PHE A 40 -2.86 2.46 -14.79
C PHE A 40 -3.45 3.24 -13.62
N ALA A 41 -2.95 3.07 -12.39
CA ALA A 41 -3.44 3.83 -11.23
C ALA A 41 -3.19 5.33 -11.37
N ALA A 42 -2.06 5.76 -11.94
CA ALA A 42 -1.77 7.16 -12.20
C ALA A 42 -2.72 7.77 -13.24
N ILE A 43 -3.07 7.00 -14.29
CA ILE A 43 -4.01 7.44 -15.33
C ILE A 43 -5.45 7.44 -14.82
N ALA A 44 -5.86 6.40 -14.10
CA ALA A 44 -7.26 6.21 -13.69
C ALA A 44 -7.62 6.94 -12.39
N LEU A 45 -6.67 7.10 -11.45
CA LEU A 45 -6.91 7.72 -10.13
C LEU A 45 -5.72 8.61 -9.68
N PRO A 46 -5.54 9.79 -10.28
CA PRO A 46 -4.44 10.71 -9.96
C PRO A 46 -4.46 11.26 -8.52
N GLY A 47 -5.60 11.19 -7.82
CA GLY A 47 -5.77 11.65 -6.44
C GLY A 47 -5.51 10.59 -5.36
N ALA A 48 -5.58 9.30 -5.69
CA ALA A 48 -5.44 8.20 -4.72
C ALA A 48 -4.03 7.58 -4.73
N ALA A 49 -3.30 7.68 -5.85
CA ALA A 49 -1.98 7.07 -6.01
C ALA A 49 -0.88 7.70 -5.14
N ASN A 50 -1.04 8.96 -4.73
CA ASN A 50 -0.04 9.68 -3.91
C ASN A 50 -0.21 9.48 -2.40
N GLY A 51 -1.17 8.66 -1.98
CA GLY A 51 -1.62 8.61 -0.58
C GLY A 51 -2.40 9.87 -0.21
N SER A 52 -3.16 9.81 0.89
CA SER A 52 -3.94 10.94 1.40
C SER A 52 -3.01 12.10 1.75
N LEU A 53 -2.73 12.98 0.79
CA LEU A 53 -2.03 14.23 1.03
C LEU A 53 -2.95 15.09 1.91
N ILE A 54 -2.69 15.09 3.22
CA ILE A 54 -3.16 16.17 4.10
C ILE A 54 -2.42 17.44 3.63
N LYS A 55 -2.97 18.11 2.62
CA LYS A 55 -2.50 19.40 2.13
C LYS A 55 -2.76 20.44 3.23
N LYS A 56 -1.81 20.58 4.16
CA LYS A 56 -1.74 21.74 5.04
C LYS A 56 -1.33 22.92 4.17
N GLY A 57 -2.32 23.57 3.55
CA GLY A 57 -2.12 24.70 2.65
C GLY A 57 -1.22 25.75 3.33
N ARG A 58 -0.16 26.16 2.63
CA ARG A 58 0.63 27.32 3.05
C ARG A 58 -0.30 28.53 3.02
N ARG A 59 -0.65 28.97 4.23
CA ARG A 59 -1.48 30.14 4.52
C ARG A 59 -0.83 31.39 3.93
N HIS A 60 -1.65 32.24 3.30
CA HIS A 60 -1.34 33.66 3.22
C HIS A 60 -2.55 34.45 3.73
N HIS A 61 -2.33 35.09 4.88
CA HIS A 61 -3.06 36.22 5.44
C HIS A 61 -4.59 36.24 5.39
N ARG A 62 -5.21 35.85 6.51
CA ARG A 62 -6.07 36.76 7.26
C ARG A 62 -5.82 36.53 8.74
N LEU A 63 -5.44 37.60 9.44
CA LEU A 63 -5.29 37.63 10.89
C LEU A 63 -6.65 37.30 11.49
N GLU A 64 -6.82 36.06 11.93
CA GLU A 64 -7.61 35.64 13.08
C GLU A 64 -7.20 34.20 13.38
N PRO A 65 -6.30 33.98 14.36
CA PRO A 65 -5.94 32.66 14.80
C PRO A 65 -7.06 32.15 15.72
N HIS A 66 -8.17 31.69 15.14
CA HIS A 66 -8.92 30.64 15.83
C HIS A 66 -8.07 29.37 15.73
N ARG A 67 -7.09 29.30 16.63
CA ARG A 67 -6.39 28.07 16.99
C ARG A 67 -7.49 27.06 17.29
N ALA A 68 -7.69 26.11 16.38
CA ALA A 68 -8.19 24.83 16.79
C ALA A 68 -7.09 24.24 17.69
N ASP A 69 -7.31 24.33 18.99
CA ASP A 69 -6.42 23.81 20.01
C ASP A 69 -6.42 22.28 19.96
N PHE A 70 -5.69 21.74 18.99
CA PHE A 70 -5.32 20.32 18.90
C PHE A 70 -4.24 19.95 19.93
N HIS A 71 -4.19 20.66 21.07
CA HIS A 71 -3.30 20.39 22.19
C HIS A 71 -4.01 19.83 23.42
N GLN A 72 -5.32 19.61 23.36
CA GLN A 72 -6.03 18.82 24.36
C GLN A 72 -6.70 17.66 23.62
N GLY A 73 -6.37 16.42 23.99
CA GLY A 73 -6.95 15.19 23.43
C GLY A 73 -8.45 15.02 23.72
N ARG A 74 -9.27 15.99 23.33
CA ARG A 74 -10.73 15.95 23.36
C ARG A 74 -11.25 15.99 21.92
N LEU A 75 -11.02 14.88 21.20
CA LEU A 75 -11.78 14.60 19.98
C LEU A 75 -13.19 14.09 20.31
N PHE A 76 -13.42 13.70 21.56
CA PHE A 76 -14.70 13.25 22.08
C PHE A 76 -15.13 14.17 23.22
N PRO A 77 -16.33 14.78 23.16
CA PRO A 77 -16.93 15.35 24.34
C PRO A 77 -17.14 14.20 25.34
N GLN A 78 -16.50 14.29 26.50
CA GLN A 78 -16.84 13.41 27.62
C GLN A 78 -18.33 13.63 27.89
N PRO A 79 -19.17 12.57 27.96
CA PRO A 79 -20.53 12.74 28.43
C PRO A 79 -20.45 13.42 29.81
N PRO A 80 -21.36 14.36 30.13
CA PRO A 80 -21.36 14.99 31.44
C PRO A 80 -21.32 13.87 32.48
N VAL A 81 -20.32 13.91 33.36
CA VAL A 81 -20.24 13.01 34.51
C VAL A 81 -21.59 13.17 35.22
N GLY A 82 -22.45 12.16 35.06
CA GLY A 82 -23.74 12.16 35.71
C GLY A 82 -23.49 12.33 37.20
N ASP A 83 -24.16 13.29 37.81
CA ASP A 83 -24.08 13.53 39.24
C ASP A 83 -24.57 12.27 39.96
N GLN A 84 -23.65 11.37 40.31
CA GLN A 84 -23.89 10.11 41.03
C GLN A 84 -24.57 10.34 42.40
N ARG A 85 -24.66 11.59 42.84
CA ARG A 85 -25.37 12.02 44.05
C ARG A 85 -26.90 11.94 43.92
N SER A 86 -27.42 11.65 42.73
CA SER A 86 -28.86 11.50 42.45
C SER A 86 -29.31 10.04 42.32
N ARG A 87 -28.51 9.08 42.77
CA ARG A 87 -28.94 7.68 42.90
C ARG A 87 -29.72 7.51 44.22
N PRO A 88 -31.05 7.33 44.20
CA PRO A 88 -31.78 6.98 45.42
C PRO A 88 -31.42 5.54 45.80
N GLU A 89 -31.12 5.34 47.09
CA GLU A 89 -31.03 4.04 47.75
C GLU A 89 -32.40 3.34 47.75
#